data_AF-A0A1R0WDT9-F1
#
_entry.id   AF-A0A1R0WDT9-F1
#
_cell.length_a   1.000
_cell.length_b   1.000
_cell.length_c   1.000
_cell.angle_alpha   90.00
_cell.angle_beta   90.00
_cell.angle_gamma   90.00
#
_symmetry.space_group_name_H-M   'P 1'
#
loop_
_entity.id
_entity.type
_entity.pdbx_description
1 polymer ?
#
loop_
_entity_poly.entity_id
_entity_poly.type
_entity_poly.pdbx_seq_one_letter_code
_entity_poly.pdbx_strand_id
1 'polypeptide(L)'
;MSNKRKVICDTNIYIYASWGFKPAVELINELRFDDEIELLMPTIVQVELLSIPRTQKDMAYKDVIDQYINYPKDEGLIVQINDSIANKAADIRILWLEADGKKLPSPDAIIAATSIVLDATLYSNNDKDFVYAVDNFELKFENPIDRGDLEKFMKENGLSHEENNTMKTLERVLSNMDEEMLRELALKSIGLLNDQAKKEQIKFARGLKKRRNES
;
A
#
# COMPACT_ATOMS: atom_id res chain seq x y z
N MET A 1 18.37 -8.36 17.45
CA MET A 1 17.55 -7.41 16.66
C MET A 1 17.33 -8.05 15.31
N SER A 2 16.08 -8.12 14.84
CA SER A 2 15.74 -8.63 13.51
C SER A 2 16.49 -7.80 12.46
N ASN A 3 17.22 -8.46 11.56
CA ASN A 3 18.00 -7.80 10.49
C ASN A 3 17.15 -7.57 9.23
N LYS A 4 15.82 -7.76 9.34
CA LYS A 4 14.87 -7.64 8.25
C LYS A 4 14.77 -6.19 7.79
N ARG A 5 14.59 -6.00 6.48
CA ARG A 5 14.30 -4.69 5.91
C ARG A 5 12.85 -4.33 6.22
N LYS A 6 12.64 -3.12 6.71
CA LYS A 6 11.30 -2.61 6.98
C LYS A 6 10.74 -1.96 5.73
N VAL A 7 9.48 -2.28 5.43
CA VAL A 7 8.73 -1.69 4.31
C VAL A 7 7.40 -1.19 4.85
N ILE A 8 7.00 -0.02 4.40
CA ILE A 8 5.66 0.52 4.60
C ILE A 8 5.05 0.74 3.22
N CYS A 9 3.87 0.19 2.98
CA CYS A 9 3.08 0.56 1.82
C CYS A 9 2.18 1.73 2.18
N ASP A 10 2.13 2.71 1.28
CA ASP A 10 1.14 3.78 1.30
C ASP A 10 -0.28 3.21 1.09
N THR A 11 -1.28 3.94 1.54
CA THR A 11 -2.69 3.57 1.49
C THR A 11 -3.15 3.30 0.05
N ASN A 12 -2.62 4.03 -0.94
CA ASN A 12 -2.97 3.82 -2.36
C ASN A 12 -2.65 2.40 -2.85
N ILE A 13 -1.56 1.78 -2.40
CA ILE A 13 -1.18 0.42 -2.79
C ILE A 13 -2.23 -0.58 -2.30
N TYR A 14 -2.66 -0.47 -1.05
CA TYR A 14 -3.71 -1.31 -0.47
C TYR A 14 -5.07 -1.09 -1.16
N ILE A 15 -5.38 0.16 -1.53
CA ILE A 15 -6.59 0.50 -2.28
C ILE A 15 -6.57 -0.15 -3.67
N TYR A 16 -5.47 -0.08 -4.41
CA TYR A 16 -5.38 -0.74 -5.71
C TYR A 16 -5.52 -2.26 -5.58
N ALA A 17 -4.89 -2.84 -4.56
CA ALA A 17 -5.01 -4.25 -4.28
C ALA A 17 -6.46 -4.64 -3.90
N SER A 18 -7.18 -3.80 -3.16
CA SER A 18 -8.60 -4.03 -2.84
C SER A 18 -9.53 -3.83 -4.03
N TRP A 19 -9.04 -3.24 -5.12
CA TRP A 19 -9.73 -3.18 -6.42
C TRP A 19 -9.40 -4.37 -7.33
N GLY A 20 -8.56 -5.30 -6.88
CA GLY A 20 -8.11 -6.41 -7.71
C GLY A 20 -7.07 -6.02 -8.76
N PHE A 21 -6.42 -4.86 -8.64
CA PHE A 21 -5.27 -4.53 -9.47
C PHE A 21 -4.13 -5.51 -9.18
N LYS A 22 -3.94 -6.46 -10.10
CA LYS A 22 -3.08 -7.63 -9.91
C LYS A 22 -1.65 -7.30 -9.45
N PRO A 23 -0.94 -6.31 -10.03
CA PRO A 23 0.40 -5.95 -9.56
C PRO A 23 0.45 -5.54 -8.09
N ALA A 24 -0.56 -4.81 -7.59
CA ALA A 24 -0.62 -4.43 -6.17
C ALA A 24 -0.94 -5.62 -5.25
N VAL A 25 -1.82 -6.53 -5.68
CA VAL A 25 -2.11 -7.78 -4.94
C VAL A 25 -0.85 -8.66 -4.84
N GLU A 26 -0.14 -8.83 -5.95
CA GLU A 26 1.10 -9.61 -6.00
C GLU A 26 2.19 -8.98 -5.14
N LEU A 27 2.39 -7.67 -5.23
CA LEU A 27 3.34 -6.93 -4.40
C LEU A 27 3.13 -7.17 -2.90
N ILE A 28 1.90 -6.97 -2.40
CA ILE A 28 1.61 -7.14 -0.96
C ILE A 28 1.87 -8.58 -0.52
N ASN A 29 1.48 -9.57 -1.33
CA ASN A 29 1.74 -10.97 -1.06
C ASN A 29 3.25 -11.29 -1.04
N GLU A 30 4.02 -10.77 -1.99
CA GLU A 30 5.48 -10.93 -2.03
C GLU A 30 6.13 -10.36 -0.78
N LEU A 31 5.75 -9.15 -0.36
CA LEU A 31 6.27 -8.50 0.85
C LEU A 31 5.88 -9.26 2.12
N ARG A 32 4.65 -9.80 2.18
CA ARG A 32 4.13 -10.58 3.31
C ARG A 32 4.88 -11.90 3.52
N PHE A 33 5.31 -12.54 2.44
CA PHE A 33 5.94 -13.86 2.48
C PHE A 33 7.47 -13.84 2.28
N ASP A 34 8.10 -12.66 2.17
CA ASP A 34 9.56 -12.53 2.15
C ASP A 34 10.10 -12.54 3.60
N ASP A 35 10.83 -13.59 3.95
CA ASP A 35 11.41 -13.78 5.29
C ASP A 35 12.39 -12.66 5.68
N GLU A 36 12.92 -11.89 4.72
CA GLU A 36 13.84 -10.77 4.94
C GLU A 36 13.12 -9.42 5.09
N ILE A 37 11.78 -9.39 5.08
CA ILE A 37 10.97 -8.17 5.12
C ILE A 37 10.07 -8.14 6.36
N GLU A 38 9.95 -6.95 6.95
CA GLU A 38 8.90 -6.58 7.90
C GLU A 38 7.97 -5.58 7.21
N LEU A 39 6.80 -6.06 6.77
CA LEU A 39 5.76 -5.21 6.18
C LEU A 39 4.96 -4.55 7.31
N LEU A 40 5.36 -3.32 7.64
CA LEU A 40 4.77 -2.53 8.71
C LEU A 40 3.53 -1.77 8.21
N MET A 41 2.55 -1.61 9.09
CA MET A 41 1.36 -0.82 8.81
C MET A 41 1.18 0.25 9.90
N PRO A 42 1.46 1.53 9.60
CA PRO A 42 1.10 2.63 10.48
C PRO A 42 -0.41 2.68 10.74
N THR A 43 -0.81 3.02 11.96
CA THR A 43 -2.25 3.12 12.30
C THR A 43 -3.01 4.12 11.44
N ILE A 44 -2.35 5.13 10.87
CA ILE A 44 -3.01 6.04 9.93
C ILE A 44 -3.47 5.33 8.65
N VAL A 45 -2.68 4.40 8.10
CA VAL A 45 -3.07 3.58 6.94
C VAL A 45 -4.29 2.72 7.29
N GLN A 46 -4.28 2.10 8.47
CA GLN A 46 -5.42 1.34 8.97
C GLN A 46 -6.70 2.21 9.07
N VAL A 47 -6.58 3.44 9.60
CA VAL A 47 -7.69 4.38 9.69
C VAL A 47 -8.25 4.71 8.32
N GLU A 48 -7.39 4.97 7.33
CA GLU A 48 -7.84 5.30 5.97
C GLU A 48 -8.56 4.12 5.31
N LEU A 49 -8.04 2.90 5.44
CA LEU A 49 -8.68 1.69 4.91
C LEU A 49 -10.05 1.44 5.56
N LEU A 50 -10.16 1.58 6.88
CA LEU A 50 -11.44 1.42 7.60
C LEU A 50 -12.43 2.55 7.31
N SER A 51 -11.94 3.70 6.85
CA SER A 51 -12.76 4.87 6.51
C SER A 51 -13.33 4.82 5.09
N ILE A 52 -13.02 3.79 4.30
CA ILE A 52 -13.65 3.56 2.99
C ILE A 52 -15.15 3.28 3.21
N PRO A 53 -16.09 4.12 2.74
CA PRO A 53 -17.51 4.00 3.08
C PRO A 53 -18.16 2.67 2.69
N ARG A 54 -17.64 1.99 1.66
CA ARG A 54 -18.13 0.66 1.24
C ARG A 54 -17.91 -0.41 2.31
N THR A 55 -16.88 -0.30 3.14
CA THR A 55 -16.63 -1.24 4.25
C THR A 55 -17.76 -1.26 5.29
N GLN A 56 -18.58 -0.19 5.34
CA GLN A 56 -19.76 -0.09 6.20
C GLN A 56 -21.05 -0.60 5.53
N LYS A 57 -21.02 -0.85 4.22
CA LYS A 57 -22.21 -1.15 3.40
C LYS A 57 -22.18 -2.55 2.77
N ASP A 58 -21.00 -3.09 2.54
CA ASP A 58 -20.76 -4.35 1.83
C ASP A 58 -19.82 -5.22 2.65
N MET A 59 -20.38 -6.29 3.21
CA MET A 59 -19.65 -7.22 4.06
C MET A 59 -18.54 -7.96 3.31
N ALA A 60 -18.74 -8.29 2.02
CA ALA A 60 -17.72 -8.98 1.24
C ALA A 60 -16.53 -8.06 0.96
N TYR A 61 -16.78 -6.78 0.70
CA TYR A 61 -15.69 -5.80 0.57
C TYR A 61 -15.00 -5.51 1.91
N LYS A 62 -15.76 -5.49 3.01
CA LYS A 62 -15.19 -5.40 4.35
C LYS A 62 -14.22 -6.56 4.62
N ASP A 63 -14.58 -7.77 4.23
CA ASP A 63 -13.71 -8.93 4.38
C ASP A 63 -12.39 -8.74 3.63
N VAL A 64 -12.40 -8.20 2.41
CA VAL A 64 -11.17 -7.87 1.65
C VAL A 64 -10.26 -6.93 2.44
N ILE A 65 -10.81 -5.84 2.97
CA ILE A 65 -10.03 -4.85 3.75
C ILE A 65 -9.51 -5.46 5.05
N ASP A 66 -10.34 -6.23 5.74
CA ASP A 66 -9.96 -6.90 6.98
C ASP A 66 -8.78 -7.85 6.76
N GLN A 67 -8.63 -8.48 5.58
CA GLN A 67 -7.46 -9.31 5.28
C GLN A 67 -6.15 -8.54 5.26
N TYR A 68 -6.14 -7.32 4.70
CA TYR A 68 -4.95 -6.49 4.69
C TYR A 68 -4.57 -5.98 6.09
N ILE A 69 -5.56 -5.82 6.97
CA ILE A 69 -5.37 -5.31 8.33
C ILE A 69 -5.03 -6.43 9.33
N ASN A 70 -5.62 -7.61 9.19
CA ASN A 70 -5.47 -8.70 10.16
C ASN A 70 -4.05 -9.25 10.18
N TYR A 71 -3.41 -9.41 9.02
CA TYR A 71 -2.02 -9.88 8.97
C TYR A 71 -1.05 -9.04 9.82
N PRO A 72 -0.89 -7.71 9.59
CA PRO A 72 0.03 -6.92 10.40
C PRO A 72 -0.42 -6.83 11.87
N LYS A 73 -1.72 -6.96 12.15
CA LYS A 73 -2.23 -7.01 13.53
C LYS A 73 -1.81 -8.29 14.27
N ASP A 74 -2.00 -9.45 13.65
CA ASP A 74 -1.72 -10.76 14.25
C ASP A 74 -0.21 -10.98 14.43
N GLU A 75 0.60 -10.43 13.53
CA GLU A 75 2.08 -10.49 13.60
C GLU A 75 2.70 -9.36 14.45
N GLY A 76 1.90 -8.45 15.00
CA GLY A 76 2.42 -7.32 15.79
C GLY A 76 3.20 -6.28 14.99
N LEU A 77 2.91 -6.14 13.70
CA LEU A 77 3.53 -5.21 12.74
C LEU A 77 2.77 -3.88 12.60
N ILE A 78 1.71 -3.67 13.40
CA ILE A 78 1.01 -2.38 13.49
C ILE A 78 1.90 -1.36 14.23
N VAL A 79 2.16 -0.23 13.58
CA VAL A 79 2.96 0.86 14.15
C VAL A 79 2.04 1.95 14.70
N GLN A 80 2.11 2.16 16.01
CA GLN A 80 1.40 3.26 16.68
C GLN A 80 2.14 4.59 16.45
N ILE A 81 1.39 5.65 16.19
CA ILE A 81 1.93 7.01 16.08
C ILE A 81 2.31 7.50 17.49
N ASN A 82 3.58 7.90 17.64
CA ASN A 82 4.12 8.48 18.86
C ASN A 82 4.64 9.90 18.60
N ASP A 83 5.15 10.55 19.66
CA ASP A 83 5.66 11.93 19.57
C ASP A 83 6.78 12.11 18.54
N SER A 84 7.66 11.11 18.37
CA SER A 84 8.75 11.19 17.38
C SER A 84 8.19 11.24 15.95
N ILE A 85 7.21 10.39 15.65
CA ILE A 85 6.52 10.39 14.35
C ILE A 85 5.73 11.68 14.16
N ALA A 86 4.98 12.11 15.18
CA ALA A 86 4.16 13.32 15.11
C ALA A 86 5.00 14.58 14.87
N ASN A 87 6.12 14.73 15.59
CA ASN A 87 7.05 15.85 15.41
C ASN A 87 7.68 15.81 14.02
N LYS A 88 8.13 14.64 13.54
CA LYS A 88 8.71 14.51 12.21
C LYS A 88 7.69 14.84 11.10
N ALA A 89 6.43 14.43 11.25
CA ALA A 89 5.36 14.78 10.31
C ALA A 89 5.09 16.30 10.29
N ALA A 90 5.15 16.95 11.46
CA ALA A 90 5.03 18.40 11.55
C ALA A 90 6.21 19.12 10.86
N ASP A 91 7.44 18.67 11.08
CA ASP A 91 8.64 19.21 10.43
C ASP A 91 8.51 19.17 8.91
N ILE A 92 8.18 17.99 8.34
CA ILE A 92 8.01 17.79 6.89
C ILE A 92 7.01 18.81 6.33
N ARG A 93 5.87 18.96 7.00
CA ARG A 93 4.80 19.85 6.54
C ARG A 93 5.15 21.33 6.63
N ILE A 94 5.84 21.75 7.67
CA ILE A 94 6.23 23.16 7.85
C ILE A 94 7.37 23.52 6.90
N LEU A 95 8.41 22.69 6.81
CA LEU A 95 9.55 22.98 5.95
C LEU A 95 9.17 22.96 4.47
N TRP A 96 8.27 22.06 4.05
CA TRP A 96 7.77 22.09 2.67
C TRP A 96 6.93 23.34 2.39
N LEU A 97 6.12 23.79 3.37
CA LEU A 97 5.35 25.03 3.21
C LEU A 97 6.28 26.23 3.04
N GLU A 98 7.35 26.30 3.83
CA GLU A 98 8.30 27.40 3.78
C GLU A 98 9.11 27.39 2.48
N ALA A 99 9.48 26.22 1.96
CA ALA A 99 10.24 26.09 0.72
C ALA A 99 9.42 26.41 -0.53
N ASP A 100 8.23 25.81 -0.66
CA ASP A 100 7.47 25.78 -1.92
C ASP A 100 6.03 26.30 -1.80
N GLY A 101 5.60 26.73 -0.61
CA GLY A 101 4.20 27.10 -0.37
C GLY A 101 3.22 25.91 -0.36
N LYS A 102 3.73 24.67 -0.34
CA LYS A 102 2.95 23.43 -0.41
C LYS A 102 2.97 22.68 0.92
N LYS A 103 1.95 21.85 1.17
CA LYS A 103 1.92 20.95 2.33
C LYS A 103 1.55 19.55 1.88
N LEU A 104 2.35 18.58 2.29
CA LEU A 104 1.95 17.18 2.27
C LEU A 104 0.72 16.99 3.18
N PRO A 105 -0.39 16.39 2.72
CA PRO A 105 -1.55 16.10 3.57
C PRO A 105 -1.18 15.36 4.85
N SER A 106 -2.00 15.50 5.89
CA SER A 106 -1.62 14.99 7.22
C SER A 106 -1.39 13.47 7.23
N PRO A 107 -2.24 12.65 6.57
CA PRO A 107 -2.01 11.22 6.49
C PRO A 107 -0.67 10.88 5.83
N ASP A 108 -0.42 11.39 4.63
CA ASP A 108 0.83 11.18 3.87
C ASP A 108 2.07 11.62 4.65
N ALA A 109 1.98 12.76 5.35
CA ALA A 109 3.08 13.25 6.19
C ALA A 109 3.38 12.31 7.36
N ILE A 110 2.36 11.70 7.97
CA ILE A 110 2.52 10.71 9.03
C ILE A 110 3.13 9.42 8.47
N ILE A 111 2.71 8.97 7.27
CA ILE A 111 3.27 7.79 6.61
C ILE A 111 4.77 8.01 6.29
N ALA A 112 5.11 9.15 5.69
CA ALA A 112 6.50 9.52 5.42
C ALA A 112 7.33 9.59 6.71
N ALA A 113 6.81 10.30 7.73
CA ALA A 113 7.47 10.41 9.03
C ALA A 113 7.70 9.05 9.71
N THR A 114 6.72 8.16 9.64
CA THR A 114 6.84 6.81 10.19
C THR A 114 7.94 6.03 9.47
N SER A 115 8.02 6.16 8.14
CA SER A 115 9.05 5.52 7.33
C SER A 115 10.44 6.02 7.70
N ILE A 116 10.61 7.33 7.84
CA ILE A 116 11.88 7.96 8.23
C ILE A 116 12.30 7.52 9.64
N VAL A 117 11.41 7.61 10.64
CA VAL A 117 11.72 7.31 12.04
C VAL A 117 12.10 5.83 12.24
N LEU A 118 11.51 4.92 11.47
CA LEU A 118 11.76 3.49 11.58
C LEU A 118 12.86 2.98 10.64
N ASP A 119 13.43 3.86 9.80
CA ASP A 119 14.33 3.50 8.70
C ASP A 119 13.70 2.49 7.72
N ALA A 120 12.41 2.66 7.43
CA ALA A 120 11.65 1.83 6.50
C ALA A 120 11.64 2.43 5.08
N THR A 121 11.53 1.58 4.07
CA THR A 121 11.29 2.03 2.69
C THR A 121 9.79 2.21 2.47
N LEU A 122 9.39 3.40 2.00
CA LEU A 122 8.02 3.72 1.63
C LEU A 122 7.75 3.27 0.19
N TYR A 123 6.72 2.46 0.00
CA TYR A 123 6.21 2.01 -1.29
C TYR A 123 4.93 2.78 -1.62
N SER A 124 4.92 3.59 -2.67
CA SER A 124 3.76 4.39 -3.08
C SER A 124 3.76 4.64 -4.59
N ASN A 125 2.57 4.83 -5.17
CA ASN A 125 2.39 5.33 -6.54
C ASN A 125 2.35 6.87 -6.64
N ASN A 126 2.56 7.61 -5.54
CA ASN A 126 2.44 9.07 -5.49
C ASN A 126 3.81 9.78 -5.52
N ASP A 127 4.68 9.50 -6.52
CA ASP A 127 6.07 10.01 -6.55
C ASP A 127 6.18 11.52 -6.31
N LYS A 128 5.26 12.28 -6.90
CA LYS A 128 5.25 13.75 -6.83
C LYS A 128 4.93 14.28 -5.44
N ASP A 129 4.16 13.52 -4.65
CA ASP A 129 3.71 13.95 -3.34
C ASP A 129 4.77 13.67 -2.27
N PHE A 130 5.77 12.85 -2.54
CA PHE A 130 6.84 12.54 -1.58
C PHE A 130 8.20 13.15 -1.94
N VAL A 131 8.35 13.77 -3.11
CA VAL A 131 9.63 14.28 -3.63
C VAL A 131 10.38 15.15 -2.61
N TYR A 132 9.68 16.06 -1.93
CA TYR A 132 10.32 16.94 -0.96
C TYR A 132 10.84 16.17 0.27
N ALA A 133 10.11 15.16 0.72
CA ALA A 133 10.54 14.31 1.83
C ALA A 133 11.74 13.43 1.46
N VAL A 134 11.80 12.95 0.21
CA VAL A 134 12.96 12.22 -0.33
C VAL A 134 14.19 13.12 -0.33
N ASP A 135 14.07 14.32 -0.88
CA ASP A 135 15.20 15.23 -1.08
C ASP A 135 15.72 15.86 0.22
N ASN A 136 14.86 16.05 1.23
CA ASN A 136 15.19 16.85 2.43
C ASN A 136 15.13 16.07 3.76
N PHE A 137 14.57 14.86 3.78
CA PHE A 137 14.40 14.08 5.01
C PHE A 137 14.91 12.64 4.89
N GLU A 138 15.66 12.33 3.84
CA GLU A 138 16.24 11.01 3.61
C GLU A 138 15.18 9.89 3.55
N LEU A 139 13.96 10.23 3.11
CA LEU A 139 12.91 9.25 2.93
C LEU A 139 13.33 8.23 1.85
N LYS A 140 13.50 6.97 2.26
CA LYS A 140 13.69 5.85 1.33
C LYS A 140 12.37 5.59 0.63
N PHE A 141 12.34 5.75 -0.70
CA PHE A 141 11.12 5.68 -1.49
C PHE A 141 11.29 4.76 -2.71
N GLU A 142 10.28 3.95 -3.01
CA GLU A 142 10.18 3.16 -4.25
C GLU A 142 8.74 3.26 -4.77
N ASN A 143 8.58 3.52 -6.08
CA ASN A 143 7.30 3.31 -6.75
C ASN A 143 7.29 1.92 -7.41
N PRO A 144 6.56 0.94 -6.85
CA PRO A 144 6.51 -0.41 -7.39
C PRO A 144 5.45 -0.58 -8.49
N ILE A 145 4.62 0.43 -8.74
CA ILE A 145 3.49 0.35 -9.66
C ILE A 145 3.89 0.87 -11.05
N ASP A 146 3.77 0.02 -12.06
CA ASP A 146 3.92 0.46 -13.44
C ASP A 146 2.70 1.28 -13.86
N ARG A 147 2.98 2.50 -14.33
CA ARG A 147 1.94 3.44 -14.74
C ARG A 147 1.14 2.95 -15.95
N GLY A 148 1.77 2.26 -16.89
CA GLY A 148 1.09 1.73 -18.08
C GLY A 148 0.11 0.62 -17.73
N ASP A 149 0.51 -0.27 -16.82
CA ASP A 149 -0.38 -1.32 -16.30
C ASP A 149 -1.56 -0.74 -15.51
N LEU A 150 -1.32 0.29 -14.69
CA LEU A 150 -2.38 0.97 -13.96
C LEU A 150 -3.36 1.68 -14.91
N GLU A 151 -2.85 2.43 -15.90
CA GLU A 151 -3.69 3.11 -16.91
C GLU A 151 -4.54 2.10 -17.70
N LYS A 152 -3.97 0.95 -18.04
CA LYS A 152 -4.70 -0.14 -18.71
C LYS A 152 -5.82 -0.68 -17.82
N PHE A 153 -5.53 -0.97 -16.55
CA PHE A 153 -6.51 -1.43 -15.57
C PHE A 153 -7.67 -0.43 -15.40
N MET A 154 -7.37 0.87 -15.33
CA MET A 154 -8.38 1.92 -15.27
C MET A 154 -9.29 1.89 -16.50
N LYS A 155 -8.70 1.79 -17.69
CA LYS A 155 -9.44 1.76 -18.96
C LYS A 155 -10.36 0.54 -19.08
N GLU A 156 -9.91 -0.62 -18.62
CA GLU A 156 -10.71 -1.86 -18.58
C GLU A 156 -11.93 -1.72 -17.65
N ASN A 157 -11.84 -0.87 -16.62
CA ASN A 157 -12.92 -0.57 -15.70
C ASN A 157 -13.74 0.69 -16.08
N GLY A 158 -13.61 1.16 -17.33
CA GLY A 158 -14.39 2.30 -17.84
C GLY A 158 -13.94 3.67 -17.32
N LEU A 159 -12.70 3.77 -16.84
CA LEU A 159 -12.08 5.02 -16.38
C LEU A 159 -11.06 5.50 -17.40
N SER A 160 -11.11 6.79 -17.75
CA SER A 160 -10.16 7.38 -18.72
C SER A 160 -8.79 7.66 -18.12
N HIS A 161 -8.74 7.88 -16.81
CA HIS A 161 -7.57 8.05 -15.96
C HIS A 161 -8.01 7.82 -14.52
N GLU A 162 -7.05 7.74 -13.60
CA GLU A 162 -7.35 7.83 -12.18
C GLU A 162 -8.03 9.19 -11.93
N GLU A 163 -9.24 9.18 -11.35
CA GLU A 163 -9.90 10.46 -11.06
C GLU A 163 -9.11 11.15 -9.95
N ASN A 164 -9.12 12.49 -9.91
CA ASN A 164 -8.54 13.27 -8.79
C ASN A 164 -9.11 12.86 -7.42
N ASN A 165 -10.17 12.06 -7.40
CA ASN A 165 -10.76 11.48 -6.21
C ASN A 165 -10.72 9.95 -6.31
N THR A 166 -9.76 9.34 -5.62
CA THR A 166 -9.57 7.89 -5.47
C THR A 166 -10.86 7.18 -5.05
N MET A 167 -11.76 7.83 -4.30
CA MET A 167 -13.04 7.25 -3.89
C MET A 167 -14.04 7.11 -5.03
N LYS A 168 -14.02 8.00 -6.03
CA LYS A 168 -14.89 7.87 -7.21
C LYS A 168 -14.41 6.76 -8.15
N THR A 169 -13.09 6.65 -8.28
CA THR A 169 -12.43 5.51 -8.94
C THR A 169 -12.82 4.20 -8.25
N LEU A 170 -12.74 4.16 -6.91
CA LEU A 170 -13.17 3.02 -6.09
C LEU A 170 -14.61 2.61 -6.38
N GLU A 171 -15.55 3.56 -6.36
CA GLU A 171 -16.97 3.26 -6.59
C GLU A 171 -17.23 2.65 -7.97
N ARG A 172 -16.54 3.13 -9.02
CA ARG A 172 -16.71 2.63 -10.39
C ARG A 172 -16.04 1.30 -10.65
N VAL A 173 -14.83 1.09 -10.14
CA VAL A 173 -14.17 -0.22 -10.28
C VAL A 173 -14.97 -1.28 -9.55
N LEU A 174 -15.36 -0.98 -8.30
CA LEU A 174 -16.06 -1.95 -7.48
C LEU A 174 -17.56 -2.08 -7.85
N SER A 175 -18.17 -1.18 -8.61
CA SER A 175 -19.54 -1.39 -9.11
C SER A 175 -19.65 -2.56 -10.08
N ASN A 176 -18.52 -2.96 -10.67
CA ASN A 176 -18.43 -4.09 -11.59
C ASN A 176 -18.07 -5.40 -10.86
N MET A 177 -17.86 -5.37 -9.54
CA MET A 177 -17.55 -6.55 -8.73
C MET A 177 -18.77 -7.00 -7.96
N ASP A 178 -19.22 -8.22 -8.23
CA ASP A 178 -20.23 -8.89 -7.41
C ASP A 178 -19.60 -9.54 -6.16
N GLU A 179 -20.45 -10.14 -5.33
CA GLU A 179 -20.02 -10.78 -4.08
C GLU A 179 -19.05 -11.94 -4.31
N GLU A 180 -19.20 -12.70 -5.40
CA GLU A 180 -18.34 -13.84 -5.72
C GLU A 180 -16.94 -13.35 -6.10
N MET A 181 -16.85 -12.32 -6.94
CA MET A 181 -15.58 -11.68 -7.31
C MET A 181 -14.85 -11.10 -6.09
N LEU A 182 -15.58 -10.48 -5.16
CA LEU A 182 -15.00 -9.94 -3.92
C LEU A 182 -14.49 -11.04 -3.00
N ARG A 183 -15.22 -12.16 -2.87
CA ARG A 183 -14.75 -13.33 -2.12
C ARG A 183 -13.50 -13.94 -2.75
N GLU A 184 -13.46 -14.06 -4.07
CA GLU A 184 -12.25 -14.50 -4.77
C GLU A 184 -11.06 -13.57 -4.52
N LEU A 185 -11.29 -12.25 -4.54
CA LEU A 185 -10.25 -11.27 -4.27
C LEU A 185 -9.73 -11.42 -2.84
N ALA A 186 -10.62 -11.51 -1.84
CA ALA A 186 -10.24 -11.77 -0.46
C ALA A 186 -9.37 -13.03 -0.33
N LEU A 187 -9.75 -14.13 -0.99
CA LEU A 187 -8.97 -15.37 -0.99
C LEU A 187 -7.58 -15.21 -1.63
N LYS A 188 -7.49 -14.47 -2.75
CA LYS A 188 -6.23 -14.16 -3.43
C LYS A 188 -5.31 -13.28 -2.58
N SER A 189 -5.87 -12.32 -1.83
CA SER A 189 -5.13 -11.44 -0.91
C SER A 189 -4.57 -12.16 0.32
N ILE A 190 -5.13 -13.31 0.71
CA ILE A 190 -4.61 -14.14 1.80
C ILE A 190 -3.60 -15.18 1.29
N GLY A 191 -3.51 -15.38 -0.03
CA GLY A 191 -2.80 -16.52 -0.62
C GLY A 191 -3.47 -17.87 -0.28
N LEU A 192 -4.76 -17.88 0.08
CA LEU A 192 -5.49 -19.08 0.50
C LEU A 192 -5.92 -20.01 -0.64
N LEU A 193 -5.56 -19.70 -1.90
CA LEU A 193 -5.77 -20.64 -3.00
C LEU A 193 -4.68 -21.73 -3.00
N ASN A 194 -4.77 -22.64 -2.03
CA ASN A 194 -4.01 -23.89 -1.86
C ASN A 194 -2.49 -23.74 -1.62
N ASP A 195 -1.96 -24.61 -0.74
CA ASP A 195 -0.52 -24.77 -0.46
C ASP A 195 0.36 -24.91 -1.71
N GLN A 196 -0.24 -25.26 -2.84
CA GLN A 196 0.40 -25.33 -4.14
C GLN A 196 0.62 -23.94 -4.75
N ALA A 197 -0.33 -23.00 -4.67
CA ALA A 197 -0.12 -21.62 -5.12
C ALA A 197 0.82 -20.85 -4.19
N LYS A 198 0.83 -21.15 -2.89
CA LYS A 198 1.84 -20.59 -1.96
C LYS A 198 3.26 -21.02 -2.36
N LYS A 199 3.45 -22.30 -2.71
CA LYS A 199 4.73 -22.82 -3.24
C LYS A 199 5.08 -22.23 -4.61
N GLU A 200 4.11 -21.99 -5.47
CA GLU A 200 4.31 -21.39 -6.79
C GLU A 200 4.58 -19.88 -6.74
N GLN A 201 3.92 -19.12 -5.86
CA GLN A 201 4.20 -17.70 -5.62
C GLN A 201 5.57 -17.50 -4.98
N ILE A 202 5.97 -18.33 -4.01
CA ILE A 202 7.34 -18.31 -3.47
C ILE A 202 8.37 -18.62 -4.58
N LYS A 203 8.07 -19.55 -5.49
CA LYS A 203 8.92 -19.82 -6.67
C LYS A 203 8.94 -18.65 -7.65
N PHE A 204 7.80 -18.00 -7.89
CA PHE A 204 7.65 -16.88 -8.81
C PHE A 204 8.37 -15.63 -8.31
N ALA A 205 8.18 -15.26 -7.04
CA ALA A 205 8.88 -14.16 -6.38
C ALA A 205 10.41 -14.35 -6.40
N ARG A 206 10.89 -15.58 -6.14
CA ARG A 206 12.31 -15.94 -6.30
C ARG A 206 12.80 -15.85 -7.75
N GLY A 207 11.93 -16.16 -8.72
CA GLY A 207 12.22 -16.05 -10.15
C GLY A 207 12.29 -14.61 -10.66
N LEU A 208 11.43 -13.72 -10.17
CA LEU A 208 11.44 -12.29 -10.51
C LEU A 208 12.65 -11.57 -9.92
N LYS A 209 13.01 -11.86 -8.65
CA LYS A 209 14.20 -11.31 -7.98
C LYS A 209 15.49 -11.69 -8.71
N LYS A 210 15.54 -12.90 -9.29
CA LYS A 210 16.67 -13.35 -10.13
C LYS A 210 16.78 -12.59 -11.44
N ARG A 211 15.65 -12.32 -12.13
CA ARG A 211 15.65 -11.54 -13.39
C ARG A 211 16.00 -10.07 -13.17
N ARG A 212 15.61 -9.49 -12.03
CA ARG A 212 15.93 -8.10 -11.65
C ARG A 212 17.41 -7.89 -11.31
N ASN A 213 18.13 -8.94 -10.90
CA ASN A 213 19.57 -8.89 -10.59
C ASN A 213 20.47 -9.28 -11.79
N GLU A 214 19.89 -9.78 -12.87
CA GLU A 214 20.58 -10.18 -14.10
C GLU A 214 20.41 -9.14 -15.24
N SER A 215 19.72 -8.02 -14.97
CA SER A 215 19.57 -6.86 -15.86
C SER A 215 20.33 -5.65 -15.29
#